data_AF-A0A952WXJ2-F1
#
_entry.id   AF-A0A952WXJ2-F1
#
_cell.length_a   1.000
_cell.length_b   1.000
_cell.length_c   1.000
_cell.angle_alpha   90.00
_cell.angle_beta   90.00
_cell.angle_gamma   90.00
#
_symmetry.space_group_name_H-M   'P 1'
#
loop_
_entity.id
_entity.type
_entity.pdbx_description
1 polymer ?
#
loop_
_entity_poly.entity_id
_entity_poly.type
_entity_poly.pdbx_seq_one_letter_code
_entity_poly.pdbx_strand_id
1 'polypeptide(L)' 'MMPDDSNLVEPQDGCPLCAERRVDCLVWDEDGTQVTCTMCGTTYTPPLPPTPPAAD' A
#
# COMPACT_ATOMS: atom_id res chain seq x y z
N MET A 1 15.92 -17.95 -0.25
CA MET A 1 14.81 -17.11 0.20
C MET A 1 14.97 -15.79 -0.52
N MET A 2 14.24 -15.58 -1.61
CA MET A 2 14.30 -14.33 -2.37
C MET A 2 13.44 -13.31 -1.63
N PRO A 3 13.91 -12.07 -1.41
CA PRO A 3 13.03 -11.00 -0.93
C PRO A 3 12.00 -10.76 -2.04
N ASP A 4 10.74 -11.05 -1.72
CA ASP A 4 9.64 -10.88 -2.65
C ASP A 4 9.30 -9.37 -2.71
N ASP A 5 10.08 -8.63 -3.48
CA ASP A 5 9.81 -7.22 -3.80
C ASP A 5 8.48 -7.05 -4.59
N SER A 6 7.86 -8.16 -5.02
CA SER A 6 6.55 -8.20 -5.68
C SER A 6 5.40 -7.71 -4.77
N ASN A 7 5.66 -7.53 -3.48
CA ASN A 7 4.67 -7.16 -2.49
C ASN A 7 4.74 -5.67 -2.08
N LEU A 8 5.45 -4.84 -2.83
CA LEU A 8 5.54 -3.39 -2.61
C LEU A 8 4.62 -2.65 -3.59
N VAL A 9 3.84 -1.70 -3.08
CA VAL A 9 3.11 -0.72 -3.91
C VAL A 9 4.07 0.35 -4.45
N GLU A 10 3.60 1.09 -5.46
CA GLU A 10 4.33 2.27 -5.93
C GLU A 10 4.57 3.28 -4.80
N PRO A 11 5.67 4.05 -4.85
CA PRO A 11 5.99 5.01 -3.79
C PRO A 11 4.93 6.07 -3.57
N GLN A 12 4.11 6.37 -4.58
CA GLN A 12 2.99 7.32 -4.50
C GLN A 12 1.76 6.74 -3.75
N ASP A 13 1.63 5.42 -3.70
CA ASP A 13 0.54 4.70 -3.03
C ASP A 13 0.93 4.25 -1.61
N GLY A 14 2.22 4.39 -1.27
CA GLY A 14 2.75 4.14 0.06
C GLY A 14 2.26 5.12 1.13
N CYS A 15 2.48 4.76 2.39
CA CYS A 15 2.09 5.59 3.51
C CYS A 15 2.90 6.91 3.51
N PRO A 16 2.24 8.08 3.47
CA PRO A 16 2.92 9.36 3.40
C PRO A 16 3.64 9.75 4.70
N LEU A 17 3.36 9.06 5.82
CA LEU A 17 3.96 9.35 7.12
C LEU A 17 5.19 8.52 7.43
N CYS A 18 5.09 7.19 7.30
CA CYS A 18 6.17 6.27 7.64
C CYS A 18 6.90 5.70 6.42
N ALA A 19 6.50 6.10 5.20
CA ALA A 19 7.01 5.58 3.93
C ALA A 19 6.85 4.05 3.77
N GLU A 20 5.93 3.43 4.51
CA GLU A 20 5.61 2.01 4.36
C GLU A 20 4.95 1.76 3.00
N ARG A 21 5.40 0.73 2.30
CA ARG A 21 4.97 0.41 0.94
C ARG A 21 4.60 -1.05 0.77
N ARG A 22 4.68 -1.87 1.81
CA ARG A 22 4.26 -3.27 1.75
C ARG A 22 2.74 -3.38 1.66
N VAL A 23 2.23 -4.07 0.64
CA VAL A 23 0.79 -4.32 0.46
C VAL A 23 0.19 -4.95 1.72
N ASP A 24 0.88 -5.91 2.34
CA ASP A 24 0.43 -6.54 3.60
C ASP A 24 0.21 -5.54 4.75
N CYS A 25 0.91 -4.40 4.73
CA CYS A 25 0.82 -3.37 5.76
C CYS A 25 -0.20 -2.28 5.41
N LEU A 26 -0.78 -2.30 4.22
CA LEU A 26 -1.68 -1.28 3.68
C LEU A 26 -3.07 -1.91 3.49
N VAL A 27 -3.93 -1.78 4.50
CA VAL A 27 -5.27 -2.37 4.52
C VAL A 27 -6.27 -1.41 3.89
N TRP A 28 -6.86 -1.79 2.78
CA TRP A 28 -7.90 -1.01 2.11
C TRP A 28 -9.24 -1.16 2.80
N ASP A 29 -10.01 -0.08 2.82
CA ASP A 29 -11.41 -0.10 3.26
C ASP A 29 -12.30 -0.86 2.27
N GLU A 30 -13.52 -1.23 2.68
CA GLU A 30 -14.48 -1.97 1.83
C GLU A 30 -14.80 -1.24 0.52
N ASP A 31 -14.81 0.10 0.56
CA ASP A 31 -15.02 0.94 -0.62
C ASP A 31 -13.77 1.05 -1.53
N GLY A 32 -12.60 0.60 -1.08
CA GLY A 32 -11.34 0.74 -1.81
C GLY A 32 -10.90 2.19 -2.02
N THR A 33 -11.41 3.12 -1.20
CA THR A 33 -11.12 4.57 -1.32
C THR A 33 -10.03 5.03 -0.37
N GLN A 34 -9.94 4.42 0.80
CA GLN A 34 -8.97 4.74 1.84
C GLN A 34 -8.14 3.53 2.16
N VAL A 35 -6.91 3.77 2.57
CA VAL A 35 -6.00 2.74 3.03
C VAL A 35 -5.51 3.09 4.41
N THR A 36 -5.47 2.09 5.28
CA THR A 36 -4.99 2.21 6.65
C THR A 36 -3.66 1.49 6.76
N CYS A 37 -2.62 2.25 7.10
CA CYS A 37 -1.30 1.70 7.35
C CYS A 37 -1.26 1.06 8.73
N THR A 38 -1.03 -0.25 8.81
CA THR A 38 -0.96 -0.99 10.07
C THR A 38 0.32 -0.72 10.86
N MET A 39 1.34 -0.15 10.21
CA MET A 39 2.64 0.15 10.83
C MET A 39 2.62 1.42 11.68
N CYS A 40 1.97 2.49 11.19
CA CYS A 40 1.89 3.77 11.89
C CYS A 40 0.48 4.10 12.38
N GLY A 41 -0.54 3.37 11.90
CA GLY A 41 -1.95 3.60 12.22
C GLY A 41 -2.59 4.74 11.44
N THR A 42 -1.92 5.32 10.44
CA THR A 42 -2.51 6.41 9.65
C THR A 42 -3.46 5.88 8.59
N THR A 43 -4.61 6.50 8.47
CA THR A 43 -5.53 6.32 7.35
C THR A 43 -5.33 7.45 6.36
N TYR A 44 -5.19 7.13 5.07
CA TYR A 44 -4.99 8.10 4.00
C TYR A 44 -5.70 7.67 2.71
N THR A 45 -5.98 8.64 1.85
CA THR A 45 -6.57 8.43 0.53
C THR A 45 -5.45 8.55 -0.51
N PRO A 46 -4.98 7.44 -1.11
CA PRO A 46 -4.00 7.49 -2.18
C PRO A 46 -4.58 8.15 -3.44
N PRO A 47 -3.76 8.82 -4.26
CA PRO A 47 -4.22 9.57 -5.42
C PRO A 47 -4.71 8.69 -6.58
N LEU A 48 -4.33 7.42 -6.60
CA LEU A 48 -4.76 6.41 -7.57
C LEU A 48 -5.14 5.12 -6.83
N PRO A 49 -6.14 4.35 -7.31
CA PRO A 49 -6.34 2.98 -6.82
C PRO A 49 -5.05 2.19 -7.09
N PRO A 50 -4.71 1.19 -6.24
CA PRO A 50 -3.45 0.51 -6.39
C PRO A 50 -3.52 -0.25 -7.72
N THR A 51 -2.66 0.09 -8.67
CA THR A 51 -2.39 -0.82 -9.77
C THR A 51 -1.83 -2.08 -9.12
N PRO A 52 -2.49 -3.25 -9.24
CA PRO A 52 -1.90 -4.48 -8.75
C PRO A 52 -0.50 -4.60 -9.38
N PRO A 53 0.50 -5.15 -8.67
CA PRO A 53 1.78 -5.44 -9.29
C PRO A 53 1.46 -6.26 -10.54
N ALA A 54 1.81 -5.74 -11.72
CA ALA A 54 1.47 -6.36 -12.98
C ALA A 54 1.85 -7.84 -12.89
N ALA A 55 0.85 -8.72 -12.79
CA ALA A 55 1.04 -10.15 -12.91
C ALA A 55 1.34 -10.40 -14.39
N ASP A 56 2.62 -10.41 -14.73
CA ASP A 56 3.14 -10.90 -16.01
C ASP A 56 3.45 -12.41 -15.88
#